data_AF-A0A6B0UI88-F1
#
_entry.id   AF-A0A6B0UI88-F1
#
_cell.length_a   1.000
_cell.length_b   1.000
_cell.length_c   1.000
_cell.angle_alpha   90.00
_cell.angle_beta   90.00
_cell.angle_gamma   90.00
#
_symmetry.space_group_name_H-M   'P 1'
#
loop_
_entity.id
_entity.type
_entity.pdbx_description
1 polymer ?
#
loop_
_entity_poly.entity_id
_entity_poly.type
_entity_poly.pdbx_seq_one_letter_code
_entity_poly.pdbx_strand_id
1 'polypeptide(L)'
;HWYDHSQGSSLLFEARTGVLRICRSKYEEMDWCGLCQGEDGTIEHVVLKCTGLAPALPEGARDLAGTLGFADENGRMVDKCFSITKRRLEDCWKLSREN
;
A
#
# COMPACT_ATOMS: atom_id res chain seq x y z
N HIS A 1 10.21 18.09 1.82
CA HIS A 1 9.02 18.17 0.96
C HIS A 1 8.20 16.90 1.12
N TRP A 2 7.29 16.85 2.10
CA TRP A 2 6.60 15.61 2.54
C TRP A 2 5.14 15.51 2.07
N TYR A 3 4.70 16.42 1.20
CA TYR A 3 3.34 16.43 0.68
C TYR A 3 3.40 16.74 -0.81
N ASP A 4 3.40 15.68 -1.61
CA ASP A 4 3.17 15.76 -3.05
C ASP A 4 1.69 15.42 -3.28
N HIS A 5 0.95 16.27 -4.00
CA HIS A 5 -0.50 16.16 -4.24
C HIS A 5 -0.90 15.00 -5.16
N SER A 6 0.04 14.13 -5.49
CA SER A 6 -0.21 12.85 -6.17
C SER A 6 -1.25 11.99 -5.48
N GLN A 7 -1.97 11.18 -6.28
CA GLN A 7 -2.94 10.20 -5.82
C GLN A 7 -2.36 9.23 -4.78
N GLY A 8 -1.09 8.82 -4.92
CA GLY A 8 -0.44 7.92 -3.98
C GLY A 8 -0.30 8.48 -2.58
N SER A 9 -0.10 9.79 -2.43
CA SER A 9 0.00 10.42 -1.09
C SER A 9 -1.35 10.38 -0.38
N SER A 10 -2.45 10.62 -1.11
CA SER A 10 -3.82 10.50 -0.58
C SER A 10 -4.13 9.08 -0.14
N LEU A 11 -3.78 8.09 -0.97
CA LEU A 11 -3.96 6.67 -0.64
C LEU A 11 -3.08 6.22 0.52
N LEU A 12 -1.84 6.74 0.61
CA LEU A 12 -0.96 6.47 1.75
C LEU A 12 -1.55 7.04 3.04
N PHE A 13 -2.19 8.21 2.98
CA PHE A 13 -2.90 8.79 4.12
C PHE A 13 -4.12 7.95 4.54
N GLU A 14 -4.92 7.49 3.57
CA GLU A 14 -6.00 6.53 3.84
C GLU A 14 -5.46 5.24 4.47
N ALA A 15 -4.35 4.71 3.97
CA ALA A 15 -3.74 3.49 4.50
C ALA A 15 -3.25 3.67 5.94
N ARG A 16 -2.66 4.83 6.26
CA ARG A 16 -2.27 5.20 7.63
C ARG A 16 -3.44 5.31 8.59
N THR A 17 -4.60 5.72 8.10
CA THR A 17 -5.82 5.87 8.91
C THR A 17 -6.66 4.59 8.97
N GLY A 18 -6.24 3.52 8.28
CA GLY A 18 -6.96 2.25 8.19
C GLY A 18 -8.17 2.29 7.24
N VAL A 19 -8.28 3.33 6.42
CA VAL A 19 -9.46 3.63 5.58
C VAL A 19 -9.14 3.50 4.09
N LEU A 20 -8.17 2.66 3.70
CA LEU A 20 -7.81 2.48 2.29
C LEU A 20 -8.99 1.91 1.51
N ARG A 21 -9.81 2.75 0.87
CA ARG A 21 -11.11 2.35 0.29
C ARG A 21 -11.05 1.92 -1.16
N ILE A 22 -10.22 2.57 -1.98
CA ILE A 22 -10.28 2.40 -3.44
C ILE A 22 -9.74 1.04 -3.84
N CYS A 23 -8.58 0.69 -3.30
CA CYS A 23 -8.09 -0.67 -3.39
C CYS A 23 -9.16 -1.60 -2.77
N ARG A 24 -9.76 -1.24 -1.62
CA ARG A 24 -10.67 -2.11 -0.84
C ARG A 24 -11.96 -2.50 -1.48
N SER A 25 -12.49 -1.68 -2.37
CA SER A 25 -13.63 -2.07 -3.20
C SER A 25 -13.40 -3.38 -3.99
N LYS A 26 -12.16 -3.72 -4.37
CA LYS A 26 -11.83 -4.97 -5.08
C LYS A 26 -11.64 -6.18 -4.14
N TYR A 27 -11.68 -5.99 -2.82
CA TYR A 27 -11.41 -7.04 -1.84
C TYR A 27 -12.35 -7.05 -0.62
N GLU A 28 -13.34 -6.15 -0.54
CA GLU A 28 -14.35 -6.13 0.53
C GLU A 28 -15.48 -7.14 0.29
N GLU A 29 -15.68 -7.57 -0.96
CA GLU A 29 -16.61 -8.65 -1.34
C GLU A 29 -15.93 -10.02 -1.54
N MET A 30 -14.60 -10.10 -1.41
CA MET A 30 -13.81 -11.28 -1.75
C MET A 30 -12.83 -11.61 -0.63
N ASP A 31 -12.85 -12.86 -0.15
CA ASP A 31 -11.85 -13.39 0.81
C ASP A 31 -10.41 -13.42 0.24
N TRP A 32 -10.21 -13.00 -1.01
CA TRP A 32 -8.92 -13.04 -1.72
C TRP A 32 -8.61 -11.71 -2.42
N CYS A 33 -7.33 -11.41 -2.57
CA CYS A 33 -6.86 -10.23 -3.26
C CYS A 33 -7.19 -10.32 -4.76
N GLY A 34 -8.08 -9.47 -5.28
CA GLY A 34 -8.43 -9.45 -6.71
C GLY A 34 -7.27 -9.13 -7.67
N LEU A 35 -6.11 -8.69 -7.16
CA LEU A 35 -4.93 -8.32 -7.96
C LEU A 35 -3.97 -9.51 -8.18
N CYS A 36 -3.69 -10.29 -7.12
CA CYS A 36 -2.78 -11.43 -7.21
C CYS A 36 -3.47 -12.80 -7.05
N GLN A 37 -4.74 -12.80 -6.63
CA GLN A 37 -5.59 -13.97 -6.37
C GLN A 37 -5.00 -14.99 -5.38
N GLY A 38 -3.98 -14.61 -4.60
CA GLY A 38 -3.17 -15.54 -3.82
C GLY A 38 -3.45 -15.60 -2.31
N GLU A 39 -3.85 -14.49 -1.67
CA GLU A 39 -4.06 -14.40 -0.22
C GLU A 39 -5.23 -13.45 0.12
N ASP A 40 -5.61 -13.41 1.41
CA ASP A 40 -6.60 -12.47 1.96
C ASP A 40 -6.30 -11.03 1.54
N GLY A 41 -7.32 -10.35 1.02
CA GLY A 41 -7.24 -8.96 0.56
C GLY A 41 -7.15 -7.92 1.68
N THR A 42 -6.24 -8.13 2.65
CA THR A 42 -6.02 -7.21 3.75
C THR A 42 -5.16 -6.02 3.32
N ILE A 43 -5.21 -4.93 4.11
CA ILE A 43 -4.31 -3.79 3.90
C ILE A 43 -2.84 -4.19 4.02
N GLU A 44 -2.53 -5.13 4.93
CA GLU A 44 -1.18 -5.68 5.09
C GLU A 44 -0.76 -6.41 3.82
N HIS A 45 -1.62 -7.24 3.24
CA HIS A 45 -1.31 -7.92 1.98
C HIS A 45 -1.05 -6.93 0.85
N VAL A 46 -1.94 -5.95 0.62
CA VAL A 46 -1.79 -4.95 -0.45
C VAL A 46 -0.47 -4.18 -0.31
N VAL A 47 -0.15 -3.75 0.90
CA VAL A 47 1.04 -2.95 1.17
C VAL A 47 2.31 -3.79 1.13
N LEU A 48 2.32 -4.97 1.76
CA LEU A 48 3.54 -5.76 2.01
C LEU A 48 3.77 -6.93 1.06
N LYS A 49 2.70 -7.63 0.63
CA LYS A 49 2.81 -8.99 0.06
C LYS A 49 2.31 -9.11 -1.38
N CYS A 50 1.45 -8.20 -1.83
CA CYS A 50 0.77 -8.33 -3.11
C CYS A 50 1.76 -8.33 -4.28
N THR A 51 1.91 -9.47 -4.95
CA THR A 51 2.79 -9.64 -6.11
C THR A 51 2.20 -9.07 -7.39
N GLY A 52 0.89 -8.82 -7.42
CA GLY A 52 0.19 -8.17 -8.53
C GLY A 52 0.36 -6.64 -8.60
N LEU A 53 1.15 -6.05 -7.68
CA LEU A 53 1.40 -4.60 -7.65
C LEU A 53 2.86 -4.28 -7.95
N ALA A 54 3.07 -3.25 -8.77
CA ALA A 54 4.37 -2.72 -9.10
C ALA A 54 4.60 -1.33 -8.48
N PRO A 55 5.82 -0.99 -8.03
CA PRO A 55 7.02 -1.84 -7.94
C PRO A 55 6.96 -2.82 -6.76
N ALA A 56 7.75 -3.90 -6.80
CA ALA A 56 7.90 -4.83 -5.68
C ALA A 56 8.48 -4.11 -4.45
N LEU A 57 8.02 -4.52 -3.26
CA LEU A 57 8.60 -4.03 -2.01
C LEU A 57 10.01 -4.62 -1.82
N PRO A 58 11.00 -3.86 -1.33
CA PRO A 58 12.31 -4.39 -1.00
C PRO A 58 12.23 -5.43 0.13
N GLU A 59 13.08 -6.47 0.10
CA GLU A 59 13.07 -7.62 1.04
C GLU A 59 13.12 -7.24 2.54
N GLY A 60 13.55 -6.02 2.88
CA GLY A 60 13.60 -5.51 4.25
C GLY A 60 12.30 -4.89 4.77
N ALA A 61 11.29 -4.69 3.93
CA ALA A 61 10.04 -4.05 4.33
C ALA A 61 9.03 -5.09 4.85
N ARG A 62 9.26 -5.53 6.09
CA ARG A 62 8.42 -6.52 6.78
C ARG A 62 7.37 -5.91 7.71
N ASP A 63 7.54 -4.63 8.06
CA ASP A 63 6.67 -3.92 8.98
C ASP A 63 5.72 -2.98 8.22
N LEU A 64 4.43 -3.10 8.50
CA LEU A 64 3.39 -2.23 7.95
C LEU A 64 3.59 -0.79 8.40
N ALA A 65 3.99 -0.56 9.66
CA ALA A 65 4.14 0.79 10.20
C ALA A 65 5.28 1.54 9.50
N GLY A 66 6.48 0.95 9.44
CA GLY A 66 7.62 1.52 8.72
C GLY A 66 7.37 1.68 7.22
N THR A 67 6.62 0.75 6.60
CA THR A 67 6.28 0.80 5.17
C THR A 67 5.26 1.90 4.85
N LEU A 68 4.36 2.21 5.79
CA LEU A 68 3.48 3.37 5.72
C LEU A 68 4.21 4.66 6.10
N GLY A 69 5.46 4.60 6.56
CA GLY A 69 6.26 5.75 6.98
C GLY A 69 5.88 6.28 8.36
N PHE A 70 5.40 5.42 9.26
CA PHE A 70 5.46 5.71 10.69
C PHE A 70 6.92 5.61 11.15
N ALA A 71 7.28 6.44 12.12
CA ALA A 71 8.62 6.39 12.69
C ALA A 71 8.79 5.13 13.53
N ASP A 72 9.96 4.51 13.46
CA ASP A 72 10.34 3.45 14.39
C ASP A 72 10.53 4.00 15.82
N GLU A 73 10.86 3.10 16.75
CA GLU A 73 11.11 3.42 18.16
C GLU A 73 12.22 4.47 18.37
N ASN A 74 13.09 4.65 17.37
CA ASN A 74 14.18 5.61 17.35
C ASN A 74 13.84 6.89 16.57
N GLY A 75 12.59 7.08 16.16
CA GLY A 75 12.16 8.24 15.40
C GLY A 75 12.61 8.22 13.92
N ARG A 76 13.17 7.12 13.43
CA ARG A 76 13.66 7.01 12.05
C ARG A 76 12.55 6.52 11.12
N MET A 77 12.49 7.13 9.95
CA MET A 77 11.62 6.69 8.86
C MET A 77 12.49 6.21 7.69
N VAL A 78 12.16 5.06 7.13
CA VAL A 78 12.85 4.55 5.94
C VAL A 78 12.22 5.18 4.70
N ASP A 79 12.83 6.26 4.22
CA ASP A 79 12.30 7.09 3.13
C ASP A 79 11.97 6.30 1.84
N LYS A 80 12.79 5.29 1.55
CA LYS A 80 12.59 4.39 0.41
C LYS A 80 11.32 3.55 0.54
N CYS A 81 10.98 3.06 1.73
CA CYS A 81 9.85 2.15 1.91
C CYS A 81 8.52 2.87 1.62
N PHE A 82 8.28 4.03 2.24
CA PHE A 82 7.01 4.73 2.02
C PHE A 82 6.88 5.28 0.58
N SER A 83 7.98 5.66 -0.06
CA SER A 83 7.98 6.09 -1.46
C SER A 83 7.60 4.95 -2.42
N ILE A 84 8.01 3.72 -2.12
CA ILE A 84 7.64 2.52 -2.90
C ILE A 84 6.18 2.16 -2.62
N THR A 85 5.74 2.20 -1.36
CA THR A 85 4.34 2.00 -0.96
C THR A 85 3.40 2.94 -1.69
N LYS A 86 3.77 4.22 -1.75
CA LYS A 86 3.02 5.25 -2.48
C LYS A 86 2.76 4.84 -3.93
N ARG A 87 3.80 4.38 -4.64
CA ARG A 87 3.70 3.92 -6.04
C ARG A 87 2.86 2.66 -6.19
N ARG A 88 2.98 1.71 -5.25
CA ARG A 88 2.15 0.49 -5.24
C ARG A 88 0.67 0.81 -5.06
N LEU A 89 0.35 1.76 -4.19
CA LEU A 89 -1.02 2.23 -4.00
C LEU A 89 -1.56 2.94 -5.24
N GLU A 90 -0.74 3.73 -5.93
CA GLU A 90 -1.11 4.32 -7.23
C GLU A 90 -1.39 3.27 -8.30
N ASP A 91 -0.57 2.21 -8.36
CA ASP A 91 -0.75 1.09 -9.28
C ASP A 91 -2.05 0.34 -8.99
N CYS A 92 -2.30 0.04 -7.72
CA CYS A 92 -3.55 -0.55 -7.27
C CYS A 92 -4.78 0.29 -7.66
N TRP A 93 -4.68 1.60 -7.51
CA TRP A 93 -5.75 2.53 -7.90
C TRP A 93 -5.99 2.56 -9.42
N LYS A 94 -4.94 2.43 -10.23
CA LYS A 94 -5.09 2.33 -11.69
C LYS A 94 -5.80 1.04 -12.07
N LEU A 95 -5.30 -0.09 -11.54
CA LEU A 95 -5.87 -1.42 -11.78
C LEU A 95 -7.32 -1.52 -11.30
N SER A 96 -7.70 -0.80 -10.23
CA SER A 96 -9.09 -0.78 -9.77
C SER A 96 -10.04 -0.09 -10.76
N ARG A 97 -9.54 0.81 -11.62
CA ARG A 97 -10.32 1.59 -12.60
C ARG A 97 -10.32 1.03 -14.02
N GLU A 98 -9.38 0.12 -14.32
CA GLU A 98 -9.27 -0.53 -15.63
C GLU A 98 -10.20 -1.76 -15.78
N ASN A 99 -11.00 -2.05 -14.75
CA ASN A 99 -11.94 -3.16 -14.70
C ASN A 99 -13.29 -2.70 -14.12
#